data_AF-K2QWA7-F1
#
_entry.id   AF-K2QWA7-F1
#
_cell.length_a   1.000
_cell.length_b   1.000
_cell.length_c   1.000
_cell.angle_alpha   90.00
_cell.angle_beta   90.00
_cell.angle_gamma   90.00
#
_symmetry.space_group_name_H-M   'P 1'
#
loop_
_entity.id
_entity.type
_entity.pdbx_description
1 polymer ?
#
loop_
_entity_poly.entity_id
_entity_poly.type
_entity_poly.pdbx_seq_one_letter_code
_entity_poly.pdbx_strand_id
1 'polypeptide(L)'
;IKEPSTTTVTIAEILNAAQTVKTQIEANEKLPNTITIGTNTFNMAQFLYMATQATILLNNGKPTTTTIKIEDYSVPTSSSESLTTGTLNTASYVDFANRITEYLQNNKQAPPYGYINQGQIS
;
A
#
# COMPACT_ATOMS: atom_id res chain seq x y z
N ILE A 1 13.91 -27.82 4.01
CA ILE A 1 14.17 -26.42 4.44
C ILE A 1 13.38 -25.55 3.47
N LYS A 2 12.36 -24.83 3.94
CA LYS A 2 11.63 -23.87 3.09
C LYS A 2 12.53 -22.63 3.03
N GLU A 3 13.27 -22.47 1.94
CA GLU A 3 14.05 -21.27 1.67
C GLU A 3 13.15 -20.04 1.92
N PRO A 4 13.61 -19.01 2.64
CA PRO A 4 12.85 -17.76 2.74
C PRO A 4 12.85 -17.12 1.35
N SER A 5 11.80 -17.40 0.59
CA SER A 5 11.54 -16.81 -0.72
C SER A 5 11.37 -15.30 -0.53
N THR A 6 12.46 -14.57 -0.67
CA THR A 6 12.50 -13.10 -0.57
C THR A 6 11.94 -12.55 -1.88
N THR A 7 10.62 -12.39 -1.93
CA THR A 7 9.97 -11.82 -3.09
C THR A 7 10.29 -10.32 -3.16
N THR A 8 10.82 -9.89 -4.30
CA THR A 8 11.08 -8.47 -4.57
C THR A 8 10.28 -8.06 -5.78
N VAL A 9 9.80 -6.81 -5.76
CA VAL A 9 9.07 -6.20 -6.88
C VAL A 9 9.62 -4.82 -7.16
N THR A 10 9.55 -4.36 -8.39
CA THR A 10 9.96 -3.02 -8.79
C THR A 10 8.84 -2.00 -8.54
N ILE A 11 9.22 -0.72 -8.36
CA ILE A 11 8.25 0.38 -8.31
C ILE A 11 7.39 0.41 -9.59
N ALA A 12 7.98 0.12 -10.76
CA ALA A 12 7.24 0.06 -12.02
C ALA A 12 6.10 -1.00 -11.99
N GLU A 13 6.38 -2.19 -11.46
CA GLU A 13 5.36 -3.24 -11.32
C GLU A 13 4.26 -2.85 -10.32
N ILE A 14 4.61 -2.16 -9.24
CA ILE A 14 3.64 -1.64 -8.27
C ILE A 14 2.74 -0.58 -8.91
N LEU A 15 3.29 0.30 -9.75
CA LEU A 15 2.50 1.31 -10.47
C LEU A 15 1.51 0.68 -11.47
N ASN A 16 1.89 -0.41 -12.13
CA ASN A 16 0.99 -1.17 -13.00
C ASN A 16 -0.11 -1.87 -12.21
N ALA A 17 0.23 -2.43 -11.05
CA ALA A 17 -0.73 -3.02 -10.14
C ALA A 17 -1.72 -1.99 -9.59
N ALA A 18 -1.25 -0.77 -9.27
CA ALA A 18 -2.10 0.34 -8.83
C ALA A 18 -3.10 0.77 -9.91
N GLN A 19 -2.68 0.83 -11.18
CA GLN A 19 -3.60 1.07 -12.30
C GLN A 19 -4.65 -0.04 -12.40
N THR A 20 -4.26 -1.30 -12.24
CA THR A 20 -5.20 -2.43 -12.26
C THR A 20 -6.22 -2.34 -11.11
N VAL A 21 -5.77 -2.03 -9.89
CA VAL A 21 -6.65 -1.84 -8.73
C VAL A 21 -7.62 -0.70 -8.95
N LYS A 22 -7.14 0.44 -9.49
CA LYS A 22 -8.01 1.56 -9.87
C LYS A 22 -9.10 1.12 -10.84
N THR A 23 -8.74 0.47 -11.95
CA THR A 23 -9.71 -0.01 -12.95
C THR A 23 -10.71 -1.01 -12.35
N GLN A 24 -10.26 -1.89 -11.45
CA GLN A 24 -11.13 -2.85 -10.76
C GLN A 24 -12.16 -2.15 -9.85
N ILE A 25 -11.73 -1.13 -9.11
CA ILE A 25 -12.62 -0.32 -8.26
C ILE A 25 -13.61 0.45 -9.13
N GLU A 26 -13.14 1.08 -10.22
CA GLU A 26 -14.00 1.84 -11.14
C GLU A 26 -15.03 0.94 -11.85
N ALA A 27 -14.69 -0.32 -12.13
CA ALA A 27 -15.57 -1.27 -12.80
C ALA A 27 -16.53 -2.01 -11.87
N ASN A 28 -16.07 -2.37 -10.66
CA ASN A 28 -16.81 -3.25 -9.74
C ASN A 28 -17.29 -2.55 -8.46
N GLU A 29 -16.97 -1.26 -8.30
CA GLU A 29 -17.27 -0.45 -7.11
C GLU A 29 -16.77 -1.08 -5.80
N LYS A 30 -15.78 -1.97 -5.90
CA LYS A 30 -15.28 -2.78 -4.79
C LYS A 30 -13.77 -2.94 -4.86
N LEU A 31 -13.15 -2.85 -3.69
CA LEU A 31 -11.73 -3.16 -3.51
C LEU A 31 -11.48 -4.67 -3.78
N PRO A 32 -10.53 -5.02 -4.65
CA PRO A 32 -10.18 -6.41 -4.88
C PRO A 32 -9.56 -7.05 -3.63
N ASN A 33 -9.80 -8.35 -3.43
CA ASN A 33 -9.25 -9.07 -2.28
C ASN A 33 -7.72 -9.27 -2.40
N THR A 34 -7.24 -9.45 -3.62
CA THR A 34 -5.83 -9.71 -3.95
C THR A 34 -5.48 -9.03 -5.27
N ILE A 35 -4.18 -8.86 -5.51
CA ILE A 35 -3.63 -8.33 -6.75
C ILE A 35 -2.40 -9.15 -7.17
N THR A 36 -2.26 -9.39 -8.47
CA THR A 36 -1.11 -10.09 -9.03
C THR A 36 -0.07 -9.07 -9.49
N ILE A 37 1.16 -9.22 -9.03
CA ILE A 37 2.31 -8.38 -9.43
C ILE A 37 3.43 -9.32 -9.86
N GLY A 38 3.84 -9.19 -11.12
CA GLY A 38 4.72 -10.19 -11.75
C GLY A 38 4.05 -11.56 -11.78
N THR A 39 4.68 -12.57 -11.18
CA THR A 39 4.16 -13.94 -11.07
C THR A 39 3.56 -14.27 -9.71
N ASN A 40 3.53 -13.31 -8.77
CA ASN A 40 3.10 -13.53 -7.40
C ASN A 40 1.78 -12.81 -7.11
N THR A 41 0.96 -13.41 -6.28
CA THR A 41 -0.31 -12.83 -5.82
C THR A 41 -0.15 -12.32 -4.40
N PHE A 42 -0.54 -11.07 -4.19
CA PHE A 42 -0.44 -10.37 -2.92
C PHE A 42 -1.82 -10.01 -2.40
N ASN A 43 -1.96 -10.01 -1.07
CA ASN A 43 -3.16 -9.47 -0.44
C ASN A 43 -3.11 -7.94 -0.45
N MET A 44 -4.25 -7.30 -0.16
CA MET A 44 -4.34 -5.85 -0.24
C MET A 44 -3.52 -5.10 0.83
N ALA A 45 -3.19 -5.73 1.98
CA ALA A 45 -2.30 -5.14 2.98
C ALA A 45 -0.83 -5.11 2.53
N GLN A 46 -0.37 -6.18 1.89
CA GLN A 46 0.93 -6.22 1.23
C GLN A 46 0.98 -5.20 0.09
N PHE A 47 -0.10 -5.07 -0.69
CA PHE A 47 -0.19 -4.05 -1.73
C PHE A 47 -0.13 -2.63 -1.16
N LEU A 48 -0.85 -2.36 -0.06
CA LEU A 48 -0.82 -1.06 0.61
C LEU A 48 0.60 -0.71 1.05
N TYR A 49 1.31 -1.64 1.70
CA TYR A 49 2.73 -1.45 2.07
C TYR A 49 3.60 -1.10 0.85
N MET A 50 3.42 -1.81 -0.27
CA MET A 50 4.17 -1.57 -1.48
C MET A 50 3.86 -0.19 -2.08
N ALA A 51 2.60 0.22 -2.10
CA ALA A 51 2.17 1.50 -2.61
C ALA A 51 2.69 2.68 -1.76
N THR A 52 2.68 2.55 -0.43
CA THR A 52 3.23 3.58 0.47
C THR A 52 4.75 3.67 0.36
N GLN A 53 5.44 2.53 0.33
CA GLN A 53 6.90 2.51 0.11
C GLN A 53 7.30 3.07 -1.24
N ALA A 54 6.58 2.72 -2.32
CA ALA A 54 6.81 3.29 -3.64
C ALA A 54 6.64 4.82 -3.64
N THR A 55 5.60 5.33 -2.96
CA THR A 55 5.36 6.77 -2.81
C THR A 55 6.54 7.47 -2.12
N ILE A 56 7.02 6.91 -1.00
CA ILE A 56 8.15 7.46 -0.24
C ILE A 56 9.44 7.47 -1.08
N LEU A 57 9.72 6.37 -1.78
CA LEU A 57 10.91 6.25 -2.61
C LEU A 57 10.87 7.20 -3.82
N LEU A 58 9.73 7.34 -4.48
CA LEU A 58 9.53 8.30 -5.58
C LEU A 58 9.70 9.74 -5.10
N ASN A 59 9.14 10.10 -3.94
CA ASN A 59 9.33 11.42 -3.34
C ASN A 59 10.81 11.69 -3.01
N ASN A 60 11.55 10.66 -2.62
CA ASN A 60 12.99 10.72 -2.37
C ASN A 60 13.84 10.66 -3.67
N GLY A 61 13.23 10.78 -4.86
CA GLY A 61 13.93 10.81 -6.14
C GLY A 61 14.50 9.46 -6.61
N LYS A 62 13.99 8.34 -6.08
CA LYS A 62 14.44 7.01 -6.53
C LYS A 62 13.81 6.64 -7.88
N PRO A 63 14.57 5.96 -8.77
CA PRO A 63 14.04 5.55 -10.07
C PRO A 63 13.02 4.42 -9.93
N THR A 64 12.14 4.29 -10.91
CA THR A 64 11.09 3.23 -10.95
C THR A 64 11.65 1.81 -11.07
N THR A 65 12.94 1.68 -11.39
CA THR A 65 13.69 0.41 -11.39
C THR A 65 14.10 -0.05 -9.98
N THR A 66 13.88 0.78 -8.96
CA THR A 66 14.17 0.43 -7.57
C THR A 66 13.27 -0.72 -7.13
N THR A 67 13.86 -1.71 -6.46
CA THR A 67 13.15 -2.86 -5.93
C THR A 67 12.76 -2.65 -4.47
N ILE A 68 11.57 -3.13 -4.11
CA ILE A 68 11.04 -3.18 -2.75
C ILE A 68 10.99 -4.64 -2.33
N LYS A 69 11.57 -4.94 -1.16
CA LYS A 69 11.45 -6.25 -0.53
C LYS A 69 10.06 -6.38 0.09
N ILE A 70 9.43 -7.52 -0.19
CA ILE A 70 8.15 -7.87 0.40
C ILE A 70 8.43 -8.66 1.68
N GLU A 71 7.91 -8.13 2.78
CA GLU A 71 7.87 -8.82 4.06
C GLU A 71 6.48 -9.45 4.24
N ASP A 72 6.40 -10.48 5.07
CA ASP A 72 5.12 -11.11 5.42
C ASP A 72 4.29 -10.15 6.29
N TYR A 73 3.42 -9.36 5.66
CA TYR A 73 2.43 -8.52 6.32
C TYR A 73 1.04 -9.18 6.27
N SER A 74 0.40 -9.26 7.44
CA SER A 74 -0.95 -9.79 7.60
C SER A 74 -2.00 -8.71 7.27
N VAL A 75 -3.13 -9.13 6.71
CA VAL A 75 -4.30 -8.27 6.55
C VAL A 75 -5.01 -8.16 7.90
N PRO A 76 -5.46 -6.97 8.33
CA PRO A 76 -6.33 -6.85 9.48
C PRO A 76 -7.62 -7.64 9.29
N THR A 77 -8.13 -8.25 10.36
CA THR A 77 -9.40 -9.00 10.38
C THR A 77 -10.60 -8.12 10.01
N SER A 78 -10.47 -6.81 10.15
CA SER A 78 -11.42 -5.81 9.69
C SER A 78 -10.67 -4.52 9.36
N SER A 79 -10.97 -3.92 8.20
CA SER A 79 -10.52 -2.59 7.82
C SER A 79 -11.73 -1.69 7.60
N SER A 80 -11.67 -0.48 8.14
CA SER A 80 -12.67 0.57 7.93
C SER A 80 -11.99 1.77 7.29
N GLU A 81 -12.58 2.27 6.21
CA GLU A 81 -12.11 3.47 5.52
C GLU A 81 -13.11 4.60 5.77
N SER A 82 -12.62 5.74 6.23
CA SER A 82 -13.38 6.98 6.33
C SER A 82 -12.54 8.09 5.72
N LEU A 83 -12.89 8.50 4.50
CA LEU A 83 -12.24 9.61 3.82
C LEU A 83 -13.06 10.87 4.06
N THR A 84 -12.49 11.81 4.81
CA THR A 84 -13.02 13.17 4.85
C THR A 84 -12.51 13.92 3.61
N THR A 85 -13.41 14.55 2.87
CA THR A 85 -13.05 15.32 1.68
C THR A 85 -12.16 16.51 2.08
N GLY A 86 -11.00 16.63 1.41
CA GLY A 86 -10.04 17.70 1.64
C GLY A 86 -8.94 17.68 0.58
N THR A 87 -8.28 18.81 0.37
CA THR A 87 -7.16 18.89 -0.58
C THR A 87 -5.91 18.30 0.07
N LEU A 88 -5.50 17.10 -0.37
CA LEU A 88 -4.21 16.52 0.00
C LEU A 88 -3.11 17.15 -0.85
N ASN A 89 -2.24 17.94 -0.24
CA ASN A 89 -0.99 18.34 -0.89
C ASN A 89 0.02 17.18 -0.84
N THR A 90 1.05 17.24 -1.69
CA THR A 90 2.06 16.17 -1.82
C THR A 90 2.72 15.82 -0.49
N ALA A 91 2.99 16.81 0.37
CA ALA A 91 3.62 16.58 1.66
C ALA A 91 2.70 15.82 2.62
N SER A 92 1.40 16.17 2.68
CA SER A 92 0.41 15.46 3.49
C SER A 92 0.15 14.03 2.99
N TYR A 93 0.23 13.81 1.68
CA TYR A 93 0.12 12.47 1.09
C TYR A 93 1.33 11.58 1.45
N VAL A 94 2.53 12.13 1.40
CA VAL A 94 3.76 11.41 1.79
C VAL A 94 3.80 11.15 3.30
N ASP A 95 3.39 12.11 4.13
CA ASP A 95 3.26 11.92 5.59
C ASP A 95 2.30 10.78 5.92
N PHE A 96 1.14 10.75 5.28
CA PHE A 96 0.16 9.67 5.44
C PHE A 96 0.75 8.31 5.03
N ALA A 97 1.46 8.24 3.90
CA ALA A 97 2.13 7.03 3.45
C ALA A 97 3.19 6.55 4.47
N ASN A 98 3.98 7.46 5.04
CA ASN A 98 4.96 7.14 6.08
C ASN A 98 4.28 6.53 7.32
N ARG A 99 3.21 7.15 7.82
CA ARG A 99 2.48 6.65 9.00
C ARG A 99 1.92 5.24 8.80
N ILE A 100 1.40 4.94 7.60
CA ILE A 100 0.92 3.59 7.25
C ILE A 100 2.08 2.59 7.23
N THR A 101 3.19 2.94 6.58
CA THR A 101 4.40 2.09 6.53
C THR A 101 4.91 1.79 7.94
N GLU A 102 5.04 2.80 8.80
CA GLU A 102 5.50 2.65 10.18
C GLU A 102 4.58 1.73 10.97
N TYR A 103 3.26 1.88 10.82
CA TYR A 103 2.30 1.00 11.47
C TYR A 103 2.46 -0.46 11.01
N LEU A 104 2.57 -0.68 9.69
CA LEU A 104 2.77 -2.00 9.09
C LEU A 104 4.06 -2.65 9.58
N GLN A 105 5.15 -1.90 9.63
CA GLN A 105 6.46 -2.40 10.09
C GLN A 105 6.43 -2.78 11.57
N ASN A 106 5.79 -1.97 12.41
CA ASN A 106 5.71 -2.19 13.85
C ASN A 106 4.73 -3.30 14.25
N ASN A 107 3.59 -3.41 13.56
CA ASN A 107 2.51 -4.33 13.93
C ASN A 107 2.41 -5.59 13.06
N LYS A 108 3.22 -5.67 11.98
CA LYS A 108 3.13 -6.72 10.95
C LYS A 108 1.72 -6.92 10.37
N GLN A 109 0.91 -5.86 10.42
CA GLN A 109 -0.50 -5.84 10.06
C GLN A 109 -0.84 -4.47 9.48
N ALA A 110 -1.64 -4.42 8.40
CA ALA A 110 -2.14 -3.13 7.93
C ALA A 110 -3.02 -2.48 9.02
N PRO A 111 -2.97 -1.15 9.17
CA PRO A 111 -3.80 -0.46 10.14
C PRO A 111 -5.29 -0.72 9.84
N PRO A 112 -6.12 -1.03 10.84
CA PRO A 112 -7.55 -1.25 10.64
C PRO A 112 -8.31 0.03 10.26
N TYR A 113 -7.68 1.21 10.38
CA TYR A 113 -8.22 2.52 9.98
C TYR A 113 -7.10 3.48 9.54
N GLY A 114 -7.37 4.32 8.54
CA GLY A 114 -6.43 5.34 8.05
C GLY A 114 -6.73 6.72 8.65
N TYR A 115 -5.80 7.28 9.45
CA TYR A 115 -5.87 8.68 9.91
C TYR A 115 -5.23 9.62 8.88
N ILE A 116 -6.03 10.29 8.06
CA ILE A 116 -5.58 11.53 7.40
C ILE A 116 -5.86 12.70 8.36
N ASN A 117 -4.86 13.53 8.63
CA ASN A 117 -4.90 14.63 9.61
C ASN A 117 -5.96 15.71 9.27
N GLN A 118 -7.24 15.44 9.53
CA GLN A 118 -8.29 16.46 9.72
C GLN A 118 -9.62 15.98 10.30
N GLY A 119 -9.77 14.73 10.74
CA GLY A 119 -11.02 14.29 11.36
C GLY A 119 -10.83 13.09 12.26
N GLN A 120 -11.26 13.23 13.52
CA GLN A 120 -11.42 12.13 14.46
C GLN A 120 -12.65 11.32 14.02
N ILE A 121 -12.49 10.01 13.87
CA ILE A 121 -13.62 9.10 13.60
C ILE A 121 -14.22 8.67 14.94
N SER A 122 -15.51 8.98 15.13
CA SER A 122 -16.44 8.22 15.97
C SER A 122 -17.28 7.31 15.10
#